data_AF-A0A1M6KY08-F1
#
_entry.id   AF-A0A1M6KY08-F1
#
_cell.length_a   1.000
_cell.length_b   1.000
_cell.length_c   1.000
_cell.angle_alpha   90.00
_cell.angle_beta   90.00
_cell.angle_gamma   90.00
#
_symmetry.space_group_name_H-M   'P 1'
#
loop_
_entity.id
_entity.type
_entity.pdbx_description
1 polymer ?
#
loop_
_entity_poly.entity_id
_entity_poly.type
_entity_poly.pdbx_seq_one_letter_code
_entity_poly.pdbx_strand_id
1 'polypeptide(L)' 'MFNKNSGLVAVWVSLIINGTYTVDQVPKISNLKEVVTEVIEDLNK' A
#
# COMPACT_ATOMS: atom_id res chain seq x y z
N MET A 1 6.08 -6.32 -11.91
CA MET A 1 6.40 -5.98 -10.51
C MET A 1 5.70 -4.67 -10.18
N PHE A 2 5.05 -4.55 -9.02
CA PHE A 2 4.36 -3.32 -8.61
C PHE A 2 5.35 -2.21 -8.27
N ASN A 3 4.92 -0.95 -8.37
CA ASN A 3 5.69 0.24 -8.00
C ASN A 3 4.74 1.34 -7.49
N LYS A 4 5.29 2.47 -7.00
CA LYS A 4 4.53 3.59 -6.42
C LYS A 4 3.49 4.21 -7.38
N ASN A 5 3.67 4.03 -8.69
CA ASN A 5 2.75 4.54 -9.73
C ASN A 5 1.68 3.52 -10.15
N SER A 6 1.64 2.34 -9.52
CA SER A 6 0.63 1.32 -9.84
C SER A 6 -0.74 1.74 -9.32
N GLY A 7 -1.76 1.63 -10.17
CA GLY A 7 -3.16 1.88 -9.75
C GLY A 7 -3.60 1.00 -8.58
N LEU A 8 -3.14 -0.26 -8.52
CA LEU A 8 -3.45 -1.15 -7.41
C LEU A 8 -2.81 -0.69 -6.10
N VAL A 9 -1.56 -0.21 -6.15
CA VAL A 9 -0.87 0.37 -4.98
C VAL A 9 -1.62 1.62 -4.51
N ALA A 10 -2.01 2.51 -5.42
CA ALA A 10 -2.76 3.72 -5.08
C ALA A 10 -4.10 3.43 -4.40
N VAL A 11 -4.85 2.43 -4.88
CA VAL A 11 -6.11 1.99 -4.25
C VAL A 11 -5.85 1.50 -2.83
N TRP A 12 -4.86 0.64 -2.62
CA TRP A 12 -4.54 0.12 -1.28
C TRP A 12 -4.11 1.21 -0.31
N VAL A 13 -3.24 2.12 -0.75
CA VAL A 13 -2.80 3.27 0.05
C VAL A 13 -4.00 4.13 0.45
N SER A 14 -4.90 4.44 -0.48
CA SER A 14 -6.11 5.22 -0.19
C SER A 14 -7.02 4.53 0.82
N LEU A 15 -7.24 3.21 0.69
CA LEU A 15 -8.06 2.46 1.64
C LEU A 15 -7.46 2.41 3.04
N ILE A 16 -6.12 2.37 3.14
CA ILE A 16 -5.42 2.39 4.43
C ILE A 16 -5.51 3.76 5.09
N ILE A 17 -5.28 4.84 4.33
CA ILE A 17 -5.40 6.21 4.83
C ILE A 17 -6.84 6.50 5.31
N ASN A 18 -7.84 5.98 4.61
CA ASN A 18 -9.25 6.10 5.00
C ASN A 18 -9.64 5.19 6.18
N GLY A 19 -8.70 4.43 6.76
CA GLY A 19 -8.95 3.54 7.89
C GLY A 19 -9.82 2.32 7.57
N THR A 20 -10.04 2.02 6.28
CA THR A 20 -10.84 0.85 5.86
C THR A 20 -10.05 -0.45 6.05
N TYR A 21 -8.73 -0.39 5.80
CA TYR A 21 -7.82 -1.51 5.99
C TYR A 21 -6.56 -1.06 6.74
N THR A 22 -5.84 -2.02 7.31
CA THR A 22 -4.48 -1.83 7.82
C THR A 22 -3.44 -2.40 6.85
N VAL A 23 -2.20 -1.95 6.98
CA VAL A 23 -1.05 -2.47 6.19
C VAL A 23 -0.93 -3.99 6.31
N ASP A 24 -1.34 -4.57 7.44
CA ASP A 24 -1.29 -6.01 7.65
C ASP A 24 -2.24 -6.81 6.76
N GLN A 25 -3.35 -6.20 6.38
CA GLN A 25 -4.40 -6.79 5.54
C GLN A 25 -4.07 -6.73 4.04
N VAL A 26 -2.98 -6.06 3.65
CA VAL A 26 -2.53 -6.02 2.25
C VAL A 26 -2.13 -7.44 1.81
N PRO A 27 -2.67 -7.97 0.70
CA PRO A 27 -2.34 -9.30 0.20
C PRO A 27 -0.85 -9.44 -0.11
N LYS A 28 -0.28 -10.60 0.26
CA LYS A 28 1.10 -10.98 -0.09
C LYS A 28 1.19 -11.51 -1.52
N ILE A 29 0.86 -10.67 -2.50
CA ILE A 29 0.98 -10.99 -3.93
C ILE A 29 2.21 -10.28 -4.52
N SER A 30 3.18 -11.06 -5.00
CA SER A 30 4.45 -10.53 -5.51
C SER A 30 5.05 -9.53 -4.50
N ASN A 31 5.32 -8.29 -4.91
CA ASN A 31 5.87 -7.22 -4.06
C ASN A 31 4.82 -6.17 -3.62
N LEU A 32 3.51 -6.46 -3.71
CA LEU A 32 2.47 -5.45 -3.42
C LEU A 32 2.55 -4.92 -1.98
N LYS A 33 2.58 -5.82 -0.99
CA LYS A 33 2.60 -5.44 0.43
C LYS A 33 3.81 -4.57 0.75
N GLU A 34 4.99 -4.93 0.24
CA GLU A 34 6.23 -4.18 0.44
C GLU A 34 6.11 -2.74 -0.08
N VAL A 35 5.64 -2.56 -1.31
CA VAL A 35 5.50 -1.23 -1.93
C VAL A 35 4.44 -0.39 -1.23
N VAL A 36 3.31 -0.99 -0.83
CA VAL A 36 2.26 -0.28 -0.09
C VAL A 36 2.78 0.17 1.27
N THR A 37 3.51 -0.69 1.99
CA THR A 37 4.15 -0.34 3.27
C THR A 37 5.11 0.83 3.09
N GLU A 38 6.00 0.78 2.09
CA GLU A 38 6.97 1.86 1.81
C GLU A 38 6.27 3.21 1.59
N VAL A 39 5.18 3.23 0.79
CA VAL A 39 4.43 4.46 0.53
C VAL A 39 3.76 4.99 1.80
N ILE A 40 3.16 4.12 2.62
CA ILE A 40 2.54 4.53 3.89
C ILE A 40 3.58 5.06 4.87
N GLU A 41 4.75 4.43 4.97
CA GLU A 41 5.86 4.91 5.80
C GLU A 41 6.39 6.27 5.31
N ASP A 42 6.51 6.47 4.00
CA ASP A 42 6.92 7.75 3.42
C ASP A 42 5.89 8.87 3.70
N LEU A 43 4.60 8.55 3.81
CA LEU A 43 3.54 9.51 4.16
C LEU A 43 3.47 9.86 5.65
N ASN A 44 3.99 9.00 6.53
CA ASN A 44 3.98 9.18 7.99
C ASN A 44 5.27 9.83 8.53
N LYS A 45 6.23 10.16 7.66
CA LYS A 45 7.41 10.97 7.99
C LYS A 45 7.06 12.45 7.97
#